data_AF-A0A956C765-F1
#
_entry.id   AF-A0A956C765-F1
#
_cell.length_a   1.000
_cell.length_b   1.000
_cell.length_c   1.000
_cell.angle_alpha   90.00
_cell.angle_beta   90.00
_cell.angle_gamma   90.00
#
_symmetry.space_group_name_H-M   'P 1'
#
loop_
_entity.id
_entity.type
_entity.pdbx_description
1 polymer ?
#
loop_
_entity_poly.entity_id
_entity_poly.type
_entity_poly.pdbx_seq_one_letter_code
_entity_poly.pdbx_strand_id
1 'polypeptide(L)'
;MTETLEVEQRRSRKPAEKTKDRPSGAALDLVEPPPGARMSEATKRRTRAAAEAIFARIDGDAIAAPPEDRITWLVTDLDDFLARVRGQTRVVFLVSLWVVSVIGPLFVRAFGGLGALPVPRRVEALGKMEESGLAPAVLGVKALLCTLYYEHPDAAREVGFDGVCLTATKERA
;
A
#
# COMPACT_ATOMS: atom_id res chain seq x y z
N MET A 1 20.66 10.82 71.40
CA MET A 1 21.74 11.25 70.49
C MET A 1 22.58 10.02 70.20
N THR A 2 22.56 9.40 69.04
CA THR A 2 21.94 9.75 67.76
C THR A 2 21.89 8.43 66.99
N GLU A 3 20.74 8.15 66.40
CA GLU A 3 20.51 7.02 65.51
C GLU A 3 21.50 7.12 64.34
N THR A 4 22.42 6.17 64.23
CA THR A 4 23.24 5.97 63.03
C THR A 4 23.34 4.46 62.81
N LEU A 5 22.17 3.83 62.80
CA LEU A 5 21.99 2.46 62.34
C LEU A 5 22.12 2.49 60.82
N GLU A 6 23.26 2.00 60.35
CA GLU A 6 23.61 1.67 58.98
C GLU A 6 22.58 0.73 58.34
N VAL A 7 21.47 1.31 57.91
CA VAL A 7 20.50 0.77 56.95
C VAL A 7 21.14 0.61 55.55
N GLU A 8 22.42 0.94 55.40
CA GLU A 8 23.17 1.01 54.15
C GLU A 8 23.84 -0.31 53.70
N GLN A 9 23.45 -1.46 54.26
CA GLN A 9 23.97 -2.76 53.80
C GLN A 9 22.98 -3.59 52.96
N ARG A 10 21.81 -3.04 52.60
CA ARG A 10 20.73 -3.76 51.90
C ARG A 10 20.58 -3.48 50.40
N ARG A 11 21.61 -3.04 49.67
CA ARG A 11 21.43 -2.70 48.24
C ARG A 11 22.45 -3.19 47.22
N SER A 12 23.37 -4.11 47.56
CA SER A 12 24.43 -4.50 46.61
C SER A 12 24.64 -6.00 46.40
N ARG A 13 23.55 -6.77 46.25
CA ARG A 13 23.60 -8.09 45.60
C ARG A 13 22.34 -8.35 44.78
N LYS A 14 22.28 -7.72 43.60
CA LYS A 14 21.39 -8.17 42.52
C LYS A 14 22.09 -9.35 41.84
N PRO A 15 21.52 -10.57 41.84
CA PRO A 15 22.12 -11.69 41.13
C PRO A 15 22.14 -11.38 39.63
N ALA A 16 23.27 -11.67 39.00
CA ALA A 16 23.51 -11.51 37.58
C ALA A 16 22.38 -12.18 36.78
N GLU A 17 21.62 -11.35 36.08
CA GLU A 17 20.62 -11.76 35.11
C GLU A 17 21.36 -12.53 34.01
N LYS A 18 21.15 -13.84 34.00
CA LYS A 18 21.71 -14.77 33.04
C LYS A 18 21.29 -14.30 31.65
N THR A 19 22.22 -13.66 30.94
CA THR A 19 22.09 -13.26 29.55
C THR A 19 21.70 -14.50 28.77
N LYS A 20 20.41 -14.64 28.53
CA LYS A 20 19.84 -15.65 27.64
C LYS A 20 20.40 -15.32 26.27
N ASP A 21 21.33 -16.14 25.80
CA ASP A 21 21.80 -16.18 24.42
C ASP A 21 20.59 -15.95 23.52
N ARG A 22 20.49 -14.73 22.98
CA ARG A 22 19.65 -14.50 21.81
C ARG A 22 20.39 -15.22 20.70
N PRO A 23 19.80 -16.24 20.04
CA PRO A 23 20.42 -16.80 18.86
C PRO A 23 20.65 -15.66 17.87
N SER A 24 21.93 -15.36 17.68
CA SER A 24 22.44 -14.41 16.71
C SER A 24 22.05 -14.91 15.32
N GLY A 25 21.23 -14.13 14.62
CA GLY A 25 21.28 -14.02 13.17
C GLY A 25 21.21 -15.30 12.35
N ALA A 26 20.40 -16.28 12.74
CA ALA A 26 19.87 -17.21 11.73
C ALA A 26 18.93 -16.38 10.86
N ALA A 27 19.44 -15.91 9.72
CA ALA A 27 18.62 -15.47 8.61
C ALA A 27 17.49 -16.49 8.50
N LEU A 28 16.27 -16.06 8.83
CA LEU A 28 15.09 -16.80 8.45
C LEU A 28 15.21 -16.90 6.93
N ASP A 29 15.64 -18.06 6.45
CA ASP A 29 15.34 -18.50 5.10
C ASP A 29 13.81 -18.45 5.02
N LEU A 30 13.30 -17.27 4.66
CA LEU A 30 11.90 -17.06 4.34
C LEU A 30 11.70 -17.85 3.06
N VAL A 31 11.45 -19.15 3.22
CA VAL A 31 10.91 -20.00 2.17
C VAL A 31 9.66 -19.29 1.70
N GLU A 32 9.77 -18.60 0.55
CA GLU A 32 8.64 -17.88 0.00
C GLU A 32 7.53 -18.91 -0.24
N PRO A 33 6.33 -18.70 0.34
CA PRO A 33 5.23 -19.61 0.08
C PRO A 33 4.98 -19.65 -1.44
N PRO A 34 4.65 -20.82 -2.01
CA PRO A 34 4.39 -20.92 -3.43
C PRO A 34 3.32 -19.89 -3.81
N PRO A 35 3.48 -19.19 -4.96
CA PRO A 35 2.55 -18.16 -5.36
C PRO A 35 1.14 -18.74 -5.48
N GLY A 36 0.18 -18.07 -4.85
CA GLY A 36 -1.24 -18.34 -5.03
C GLY A 36 -1.72 -18.01 -6.43
N ALA A 37 -3.00 -18.25 -6.69
CA ALA A 37 -3.60 -18.04 -8.01
C ALA A 37 -3.39 -16.61 -8.53
N ARG A 38 -3.09 -16.45 -9.81
CA ARG A 38 -3.01 -15.13 -10.46
C ARG A 38 -4.38 -14.47 -10.60
N MET A 39 -4.39 -13.17 -10.83
CA MET A 39 -5.59 -12.40 -11.13
C MET A 39 -6.16 -12.83 -12.50
N SER A 40 -7.49 -12.87 -12.59
CA SER A 40 -8.17 -13.03 -13.87
C SER A 40 -7.99 -11.80 -14.76
N GLU A 41 -8.09 -11.95 -16.08
CA GLU A 41 -8.04 -10.83 -17.02
C GLU A 41 -9.16 -9.80 -16.78
N ALA A 42 -10.33 -10.24 -16.32
CA ALA A 42 -11.40 -9.33 -15.94
C ALA A 42 -11.01 -8.47 -14.71
N THR A 43 -10.32 -9.06 -13.74
CA THR A 43 -9.81 -8.34 -12.57
C THR A 43 -8.71 -7.35 -12.98
N LYS A 44 -7.77 -7.76 -13.85
CA LYS A 44 -6.72 -6.86 -14.36
C LYS A 44 -7.31 -5.64 -15.08
N ARG A 45 -8.33 -5.83 -15.92
CA ARG A 45 -9.06 -4.73 -16.58
C ARG A 45 -9.72 -3.77 -15.58
N ARG A 46 -10.33 -4.30 -14.51
CA ARG A 46 -10.91 -3.50 -13.42
C ARG A 46 -9.85 -2.70 -12.67
N THR A 47 -8.74 -3.35 -12.32
CA THR A 47 -7.58 -2.69 -11.69
C THR A 47 -7.07 -1.56 -12.55
N ARG A 48 -6.82 -1.81 -13.85
CA ARG A 48 -6.37 -0.78 -14.80
C ARG A 48 -7.31 0.43 -14.80
N ALA A 49 -8.62 0.21 -14.93
CA ALA A 49 -9.60 1.29 -14.97
C ALA A 49 -9.63 2.11 -13.66
N ALA A 50 -9.49 1.46 -12.51
CA ALA A 50 -9.42 2.13 -11.21
C ALA A 50 -8.09 2.90 -11.05
N ALA A 51 -6.97 2.30 -11.44
CA ALA A 51 -5.64 2.93 -11.37
C ALA A 51 -5.57 4.17 -12.27
N GLU A 52 -6.06 4.08 -13.51
CA GLU A 52 -6.12 5.23 -14.43
C GLU A 52 -6.94 6.39 -13.87
N ALA A 53 -7.98 6.10 -13.08
CA ALA A 53 -8.78 7.14 -12.42
C ALA A 53 -8.10 7.69 -11.16
N ILE A 54 -7.55 6.83 -10.31
CA ILE A 54 -6.91 7.22 -9.04
C ILE A 54 -5.67 8.07 -9.28
N PHE A 55 -4.89 7.74 -10.31
CA PHE A 55 -3.63 8.43 -10.64
C PHE A 55 -3.76 9.39 -11.82
N ALA A 56 -4.99 9.65 -12.27
CA ALA A 56 -5.25 10.62 -13.34
C ALA A 56 -4.56 11.95 -13.06
N ARG A 57 -4.05 12.58 -14.11
CA ARG A 57 -3.27 13.82 -14.02
C ARG A 57 -3.97 14.93 -14.77
N ILE A 58 -3.67 16.16 -14.38
CA ILE A 58 -4.01 17.33 -15.18
C ILE A 58 -2.86 17.55 -16.16
N ASP A 59 -3.17 17.46 -17.45
CA ASP A 59 -2.24 17.75 -18.56
C ASP A 59 -2.83 18.91 -19.38
N GLY A 60 -2.29 20.11 -19.16
CA GLY A 60 -2.92 21.36 -19.60
C GLY A 60 -4.31 21.52 -18.99
N ASP A 61 -5.33 21.63 -19.85
CA ASP A 61 -6.74 21.76 -19.46
C ASP A 61 -7.49 20.41 -19.39
N ALA A 62 -6.81 19.29 -19.65
CA ALA A 62 -7.42 17.97 -19.75
C ALA A 62 -7.06 17.05 -18.57
N ILE A 63 -8.00 16.20 -18.16
CA ILE A 63 -7.74 15.08 -17.26
C ILE A 63 -7.30 13.89 -18.10
N ALA A 64 -6.03 13.50 -17.97
CA ALA A 64 -5.40 12.43 -18.73
C ALA A 64 -5.09 11.20 -17.85
N ALA A 65 -5.06 10.03 -18.48
CA ALA A 65 -4.55 8.82 -17.84
C ALA A 65 -3.05 8.96 -17.54
N PRO A 66 -2.52 8.25 -16.54
CA PRO A 66 -1.09 8.08 -16.37
C PRO A 66 -0.45 7.38 -17.58
N PRO A 67 0.88 7.47 -17.74
CA PRO A 67 1.61 6.70 -18.74
C PRO A 67 1.24 5.20 -18.73
N GLU A 68 1.01 4.62 -19.90
CA GLU A 68 0.48 3.26 -20.05
C GLU A 68 1.43 2.19 -19.51
N ASP A 69 2.73 2.40 -19.70
CA ASP A 69 3.81 1.57 -19.17
C ASP A 69 3.75 1.50 -17.63
N ARG A 70 3.52 2.64 -16.97
CA ARG A 70 3.39 2.71 -15.51
C ARG A 70 2.17 1.96 -15.00
N ILE A 71 1.03 2.10 -15.68
CA ILE A 71 -0.18 1.34 -15.31
C ILE A 71 0.01 -0.15 -15.56
N THR A 72 0.68 -0.52 -16.65
CA THR A 72 0.96 -1.92 -16.98
C THR A 72 1.90 -2.55 -15.95
N TRP A 73 2.95 -1.84 -15.53
CA TRP A 73 3.82 -2.26 -14.44
C TRP A 73 3.03 -2.46 -13.14
N LEU A 74 2.21 -1.47 -12.74
CA LEU A 74 1.41 -1.53 -11.52
C LEU A 74 0.45 -2.73 -11.51
N VAL A 75 -0.21 -3.02 -12.62
CA VAL A 75 -1.14 -4.16 -12.72
C VAL A 75 -0.39 -5.48 -12.60
N THR A 76 0.79 -5.59 -13.18
CA THR A 76 1.65 -6.78 -13.05
C THR A 76 2.13 -6.96 -11.62
N ASP A 77 2.64 -5.89 -11.02
CA ASP A 77 3.17 -5.90 -9.65
C ASP A 77 2.09 -6.21 -8.61
N LEU A 78 0.88 -5.67 -8.80
CA LEU A 78 -0.28 -6.04 -8.00
C LEU A 78 -0.64 -7.53 -8.14
N ASP A 79 -0.55 -8.10 -9.34
CA ASP A 79 -0.82 -9.53 -9.56
C ASP A 79 0.23 -10.41 -8.84
N ASP A 80 1.49 -10.00 -8.86
CA ASP A 80 2.58 -10.61 -8.07
C ASP A 80 2.35 -10.48 -6.56
N PHE A 81 2.01 -9.29 -6.08
CA PHE A 81 1.70 -9.04 -4.68
C PHE A 81 0.51 -9.90 -4.21
N LEU A 82 -0.60 -9.89 -4.96
CA LEU A 82 -1.81 -10.64 -4.59
C LEU A 82 -1.63 -12.16 -4.66
N ALA A 83 -0.67 -12.66 -5.44
CA ALA A 83 -0.28 -14.06 -5.42
C ALA A 83 0.46 -14.45 -4.14
N ARG A 84 1.15 -13.50 -3.48
CA ARG A 84 1.97 -13.76 -2.28
C ARG A 84 1.25 -13.46 -0.96
N VAL A 85 0.23 -12.60 -0.95
CA VAL A 85 -0.50 -12.25 0.27
C VAL A 85 -1.51 -13.32 0.72
N ARG A 86 -1.80 -13.31 2.02
CA ARG A 86 -2.82 -14.17 2.64
C ARG A 86 -4.21 -13.93 2.04
N GLY A 87 -5.02 -14.99 2.00
CA GLY A 87 -6.34 -15.00 1.36
C GLY A 87 -7.30 -13.91 1.83
N GLN A 88 -7.29 -13.52 3.11
CA GLN A 88 -8.18 -12.47 3.63
C GLN A 88 -7.90 -11.10 3.00
N THR A 89 -6.63 -10.67 2.95
CA THR A 89 -6.24 -9.40 2.34
C THR A 89 -6.63 -9.36 0.86
N ARG A 90 -6.39 -10.47 0.16
CA ARG A 90 -6.78 -10.64 -1.24
C ARG A 90 -8.29 -10.48 -1.43
N VAL A 91 -9.10 -11.14 -0.59
CA VAL A 91 -10.57 -11.05 -0.67
C VAL A 91 -11.04 -9.61 -0.44
N VAL A 92 -10.53 -8.94 0.60
CA VAL A 92 -10.90 -7.55 0.89
C VAL A 92 -10.61 -6.64 -0.31
N PHE A 93 -9.42 -6.75 -0.90
CA PHE A 93 -9.08 -5.95 -2.08
C PHE A 93 -9.99 -6.28 -3.27
N LEU A 94 -10.21 -7.56 -3.58
CA LEU A 94 -11.03 -7.97 -4.71
C LEU A 94 -12.50 -7.54 -4.58
N VAL A 95 -13.06 -7.60 -3.36
CA VAL A 95 -14.41 -7.12 -3.08
C VAL A 95 -14.47 -5.60 -3.24
N SER A 96 -13.52 -4.86 -2.66
CA SER A 96 -13.42 -3.40 -2.82
C SER A 96 -13.32 -2.99 -4.28
N LEU A 97 -12.45 -3.65 -5.05
CA LEU A 97 -12.28 -3.41 -6.49
C LEU A 97 -13.56 -3.71 -7.27
N TRP A 98 -14.25 -4.80 -6.95
CA TRP A 98 -15.52 -5.15 -7.58
C TRP A 98 -16.58 -4.08 -7.30
N VAL A 99 -16.72 -3.66 -6.05
CA VAL A 99 -17.66 -2.61 -5.62
C VAL A 99 -17.37 -1.31 -6.38
N VAL A 100 -16.13 -0.84 -6.43
CA VAL A 100 -15.74 0.37 -7.17
C VAL A 100 -16.04 0.22 -8.67
N SER A 101 -15.74 -0.94 -9.26
CA SER A 101 -15.87 -1.15 -10.71
C SER A 101 -17.31 -1.28 -11.19
N VAL A 102 -18.20 -1.80 -10.35
CA VAL A 102 -19.61 -2.10 -10.68
C VAL A 102 -20.54 -0.99 -10.20
N ILE A 103 -20.34 -0.50 -8.97
CA ILE A 103 -21.22 0.51 -8.37
C ILE A 103 -20.76 1.93 -8.74
N GLY A 104 -19.46 2.16 -8.91
CA GLY A 104 -18.91 3.48 -9.25
C GLY A 104 -19.63 4.20 -10.40
N PRO A 105 -19.86 3.57 -11.57
CA PRO A 105 -20.56 4.20 -12.70
C PRO A 105 -21.96 4.74 -12.37
N LEU A 106 -22.66 4.17 -11.39
CA LEU A 106 -24.01 4.62 -11.00
C LEU A 106 -23.98 6.02 -10.37
N PHE A 107 -22.89 6.42 -9.71
CA PHE A 107 -22.72 7.77 -9.13
C PHE A 107 -22.66 8.88 -10.19
N VAL A 108 -22.37 8.51 -11.43
CA VAL A 108 -22.35 9.42 -12.58
C VAL A 108 -23.51 9.15 -13.54
N ARG A 109 -24.53 8.38 -13.12
CA ARG A 109 -25.69 7.98 -13.93
C ARG A 109 -25.32 7.27 -15.24
N ALA A 110 -24.27 6.47 -15.21
CA ALA A 110 -23.85 5.66 -16.34
C ALA A 110 -24.11 4.17 -16.08
N PHE A 111 -24.50 3.45 -17.12
CA PHE A 111 -24.65 2.00 -17.11
C PHE A 111 -23.40 1.35 -17.71
N GLY A 112 -23.00 0.21 -17.16
CA GLY A 112 -21.80 -0.52 -17.57
C GLY A 112 -20.72 -0.53 -16.49
N GLY A 113 -19.54 -1.04 -16.82
CA GLY A 113 -18.39 -1.07 -15.91
C GLY A 113 -17.55 0.19 -15.96
N LEU A 114 -16.81 0.48 -14.88
CA LEU A 114 -15.94 1.65 -14.77
C LEU A 114 -14.97 1.81 -15.96
N GLY A 115 -14.42 0.72 -16.48
CA GLY A 115 -13.50 0.73 -17.63
C GLY A 115 -14.14 1.17 -18.96
N ALA A 116 -15.47 1.17 -19.08
CA ALA A 116 -16.14 1.68 -20.27
C ALA A 116 -16.28 3.21 -20.27
N LEU A 117 -16.08 3.87 -19.13
CA LEU A 117 -16.17 5.32 -19.02
C LEU A 117 -14.89 6.00 -19.54
N PRO A 118 -14.95 7.23 -20.07
CA PRO A 118 -13.77 8.09 -20.24
C PRO A 118 -13.11 8.38 -18.89
N VAL A 119 -11.78 8.58 -18.87
CA VAL A 119 -11.00 8.83 -17.64
C VAL A 119 -11.59 9.94 -16.77
N PRO A 120 -11.96 11.13 -17.28
CA PRO A 120 -12.55 12.19 -16.46
C PRO A 120 -13.82 11.75 -15.71
N ARG A 121 -14.64 10.91 -16.36
CA ARG A 121 -15.88 10.38 -15.78
C ARG A 121 -15.63 9.28 -14.76
N ARG A 122 -14.54 8.53 -14.89
CA ARG A 122 -14.09 7.61 -13.85
C ARG A 122 -13.64 8.36 -12.61
N VAL A 123 -12.84 9.42 -12.79
CA VAL A 123 -12.40 10.30 -11.68
C VAL A 123 -13.60 10.87 -10.93
N GLU A 124 -14.57 11.43 -11.66
CA GLU A 124 -15.81 11.97 -11.08
C GLU A 124 -16.60 10.89 -10.31
N ALA A 125 -16.71 9.68 -10.88
CA ALA A 125 -17.41 8.56 -10.23
C ALA A 125 -16.76 8.13 -8.92
N LEU A 126 -15.42 8.00 -8.90
CA LEU A 126 -14.69 7.67 -7.69
C LEU A 126 -14.79 8.80 -6.65
N GLY A 127 -14.69 10.06 -7.06
CA GLY A 127 -14.83 11.20 -6.16
C GLY A 127 -16.20 11.23 -5.45
N LYS A 128 -17.29 11.05 -6.20
CA LYS A 128 -18.63 10.96 -5.60
C LYS A 128 -18.82 9.74 -4.70
N MET A 129 -18.16 8.64 -5.03
CA MET A 129 -18.21 7.43 -4.22
C MET A 129 -17.44 7.61 -2.89
N GLU A 130 -16.35 8.39 -2.89
CA GLU A 130 -15.59 8.78 -1.69
C GLU A 130 -16.39 9.70 -0.76
N GLU A 131 -17.31 10.50 -1.29
CA GLU A 131 -18.22 11.35 -0.51
C GLU A 131 -19.43 10.58 0.06
N SER A 132 -19.52 9.27 -0.19
CA SER A 132 -20.66 8.44 0.16
C SER A 132 -20.34 7.41 1.25
N GLY A 133 -21.36 6.67 1.70
CA GLY A 133 -21.16 5.52 2.61
C GLY A 133 -20.30 4.38 2.05
N LEU A 134 -19.97 4.40 0.74
CA LEU A 134 -19.10 3.43 0.09
C LEU A 134 -17.62 3.85 0.03
N ALA A 135 -17.25 4.97 0.65
CA ALA A 135 -15.87 5.43 0.75
C ALA A 135 -14.86 4.35 1.20
N PRO A 136 -15.18 3.42 2.13
CA PRO A 136 -14.25 2.37 2.53
C PRO A 136 -13.81 1.45 1.40
N ALA A 137 -14.66 1.21 0.40
CA ALA A 137 -14.29 0.41 -0.77
C ALA A 137 -13.27 1.16 -1.64
N VAL A 138 -13.46 2.47 -1.86
CA VAL A 138 -12.50 3.28 -2.60
C VAL A 138 -11.17 3.36 -1.84
N LEU A 139 -11.24 3.55 -0.52
CA LEU A 139 -10.06 3.54 0.35
C LEU A 139 -9.30 2.22 0.26
N GLY A 140 -9.99 1.08 0.27
CA GLY A 140 -9.35 -0.23 0.15
C GLY A 140 -8.60 -0.42 -1.18
N VAL A 141 -9.14 0.12 -2.27
CA VAL A 141 -8.47 0.12 -3.59
C VAL A 141 -7.29 1.10 -3.59
N LYS A 142 -7.51 2.35 -3.15
CA LYS A 142 -6.47 3.39 -3.09
C LYS A 142 -5.30 2.96 -2.21
N ALA A 143 -5.56 2.40 -1.03
CA ALA A 143 -4.50 2.00 -0.11
C ALA A 143 -3.50 1.06 -0.78
N LEU A 144 -3.98 -0.01 -1.42
CA LEU A 144 -3.08 -0.97 -2.05
C LEU A 144 -2.44 -0.42 -3.33
N LEU A 145 -3.22 0.24 -4.19
CA LEU A 145 -2.67 0.77 -5.44
C LEU A 145 -1.68 1.90 -5.21
N CYS A 146 -1.90 2.78 -4.23
CA CYS A 146 -0.98 3.86 -3.90
C CYS A 146 0.32 3.30 -3.34
N THR A 147 0.29 2.29 -2.46
CA THR A 147 1.50 1.65 -1.95
C THR A 147 2.38 1.18 -3.11
N LEU A 148 1.82 0.40 -4.04
CA LEU A 148 2.59 -0.16 -5.14
C LEU A 148 2.99 0.89 -6.18
N TYR A 149 2.10 1.82 -6.53
CA TYR A 149 2.36 2.82 -7.56
C TYR A 149 3.56 3.71 -7.25
N TYR A 150 3.75 4.08 -5.98
CA TYR A 150 4.87 4.93 -5.56
C TYR A 150 6.18 4.16 -5.37
N GLU A 151 6.18 2.82 -5.48
CA GLU A 151 7.42 2.04 -5.57
C GLU A 151 8.06 2.14 -6.96
N HIS A 152 7.32 2.58 -7.99
CA HIS A 152 7.88 2.77 -9.32
C HIS A 152 8.96 3.87 -9.30
N PRO A 153 10.16 3.63 -9.87
CA PRO A 153 11.29 4.58 -9.80
C PRO A 153 10.94 5.96 -10.40
N ASP A 154 10.12 5.99 -11.44
CA ASP A 154 9.69 7.25 -12.06
C ASP A 154 8.74 8.05 -11.16
N ALA A 155 7.85 7.37 -10.43
CA ALA A 155 6.98 8.03 -9.47
C ALA A 155 7.78 8.59 -8.29
N ALA A 156 8.81 7.84 -7.84
CA ALA A 156 9.73 8.29 -6.80
C ALA A 156 10.51 9.56 -7.22
N ARG A 157 10.99 9.61 -8.47
CA ARG A 157 11.65 10.81 -9.02
C ARG A 157 10.73 12.02 -9.10
N GLU A 158 9.46 11.82 -9.49
CA GLU A 158 8.47 12.91 -9.57
C GLU A 158 8.19 13.58 -8.21
N VAL A 159 8.25 12.82 -7.10
CA VAL A 159 8.04 13.37 -5.75
C VAL A 159 9.32 13.90 -5.09
N GLY A 160 10.42 13.97 -5.85
CA GLY A 160 11.70 14.50 -5.37
C GLY A 160 12.50 13.52 -4.50
N PHE A 161 12.21 12.23 -4.56
CA PHE A 161 13.03 11.22 -3.88
C PHE A 161 14.32 10.98 -4.67
N ASP A 162 15.46 11.19 -4.01
CA ASP A 162 16.81 11.08 -4.58
C ASP A 162 17.43 9.69 -4.42
N GLY A 163 16.68 8.74 -3.84
CA GLY A 163 17.17 7.38 -3.59
C GLY A 163 18.01 7.23 -2.32
N VAL A 164 18.19 8.31 -1.53
CA VAL A 164 19.02 8.30 -0.33
C VAL A 164 18.14 8.29 0.93
N CYS A 165 18.34 7.29 1.79
CA CYS A 165 17.66 7.22 3.08
C CYS A 165 18.15 8.31 4.05
N LEU A 166 17.28 8.74 4.97
CA LEU A 166 17.54 9.76 6.01
C LEU A 166 18.76 9.48 6.93
N THR A 167 19.42 8.33 6.81
CA THR A 167 20.58 7.92 7.61
C THR A 167 21.93 8.31 7.00
N ALA A 168 21.98 8.84 5.78
CA ALA A 168 23.24 9.21 5.13
C ALA A 168 23.92 10.48 5.72
N THR A 169 23.27 11.19 6.64
CA THR A 169 23.73 12.50 7.14
C THR A 169 24.52 12.45 8.46
N LYS A 170 24.93 11.28 8.96
CA LYS A 170 25.64 11.17 10.25
C LYS A 170 27.14 10.83 10.13
N GLU A 171 27.88 11.48 9.23
CA GLU A 171 29.36 11.43 9.21
C GLU A 171 30.04 12.77 8.82
N ARG A 172 29.50 13.90 9.29
CA ARG A 172 30.25 15.17 9.30
C ARG A 172 30.04 15.92 10.61
N ALA A 173 30.74 15.49 11.65
CA ALA A 173 31.03 16.28 12.85
C ALA A 173 32.41 15.86 13.38
#